data_AF-A0AAE3LJ40-F1
#
_entry.id   AF-A0AAE3LJ40-F1
#
_cell.length_a   1.000
_cell.length_b   1.000
_cell.length_c   1.000
_cell.angle_alpha   90.00
_cell.angle_beta   90.00
_cell.angle_gamma   90.00
#
_symmetry.space_group_name_H-M   'P 1'
#
loop_
_entity.id
_entity.type
_entity.pdbx_description
1 polymer ?
#
loop_
_entity_poly.entity_id
_entity_poly.type
_entity_poly.pdbx_seq_one_letter_code
_entity_poly.pdbx_strand_id
1 'polypeptide(L)'
;MRVANICASAVPITRVLQAMASPGFQQHLLRTEGWLLPRKDVFDSAAADETLGVHAEMLRLVGEHALPGPYTSVWESQASSIATHVNAVLSREQSPQAGLESLASELRRIERNV
;
A
#
# COMPACT_ATOMS: atom_id res chain seq x y z
N MET A 1 17.99 -35.17 -0.72
CA MET A 1 18.72 -34.33 0.26
C MET A 1 18.77 -32.86 -0.19
N ARG A 2 17.61 -32.20 -0.35
CA ARG A 2 17.53 -30.76 -0.72
C ARG A 2 16.59 -29.94 0.17
N VAL A 3 15.65 -30.58 0.87
CA VAL A 3 14.65 -29.90 1.71
C VAL A 3 15.23 -29.41 3.04
N ALA A 4 16.18 -30.14 3.63
CA ALA A 4 16.82 -29.74 4.91
C ALA A 4 17.67 -28.45 4.79
N ASN A 5 18.15 -28.11 3.59
CA ASN A 5 19.03 -26.95 3.37
C ASN A 5 18.24 -25.64 3.19
N ILE A 6 16.95 -25.70 2.88
CA ILE A 6 16.07 -24.52 2.75
C ILE A 6 15.66 -24.00 4.14
N CYS A 7 15.44 -24.91 5.10
CA CYS A 7 15.07 -24.53 6.46
C CYS A 7 16.23 -23.86 7.23
N ALA A 8 17.48 -24.25 6.95
CA ALA A 8 18.67 -23.67 7.61
C ALA A 8 19.01 -22.25 7.11
N SER A 9 18.75 -21.94 5.84
CA SER A 9 18.99 -20.60 5.25
C SER A 9 17.86 -19.60 5.49
N ALA A 10 16.67 -20.06 5.85
CA ALA A 10 15.55 -19.19 6.23
C ALA A 10 15.75 -18.50 7.59
N VAL A 11 16.52 -19.10 8.51
CA VAL A 11 16.74 -18.56 9.87
C VAL A 11 17.50 -17.22 9.85
N PRO A 12 18.62 -17.07 9.10
CA PRO A 12 19.28 -15.78 8.94
C PRO A 12 18.39 -14.70 8.30
N ILE A 13 17.66 -15.02 7.23
CA ILE A 13 16.79 -14.06 6.52
C ILE A 13 15.69 -13.56 7.46
N THR A 14 15.04 -14.47 8.18
CA THR A 14 13.99 -14.10 9.15
C THR A 14 14.52 -13.18 10.24
N ARG A 15 15.74 -13.41 10.75
CA ARG A 15 16.36 -12.51 11.75
C ARG A 15 16.66 -11.13 11.19
N VAL A 16 17.11 -11.03 9.94
CA VAL A 16 17.30 -9.73 9.27
C VAL A 16 15.97 -9.00 9.15
N LEU A 17 14.91 -9.67 8.67
CA LEU A 17 13.57 -9.07 8.55
C LEU A 17 13.02 -8.63 9.92
N GLN A 18 13.24 -9.42 10.98
CA GLN A 18 12.86 -9.05 12.34
C GLN A 18 13.63 -7.83 12.86
N ALA A 19 14.94 -7.73 12.58
CA ALA A 19 15.73 -6.56 12.94
C ALA A 19 15.25 -5.31 12.19
N MET A 20 14.91 -5.44 10.90
CA MET A 20 14.34 -4.35 10.10
C MET A 20 12.95 -3.92 10.58
N ALA A 21 12.18 -4.84 11.18
CA ALA A 21 10.88 -4.54 11.78
C ALA A 21 10.97 -3.89 13.18
N SER A 22 12.16 -3.83 13.78
CA SER A 22 12.35 -3.28 15.12
C SER A 22 12.08 -1.76 15.16
N PRO A 23 11.56 -1.22 16.29
CA PRO A 23 11.29 0.22 16.42
C PRO A 23 12.48 1.12 16.09
N GLY A 24 13.67 0.78 16.58
CA GLY A 24 14.86 1.60 16.38
C GLY A 24 15.27 1.69 14.91
N PHE A 25 15.25 0.56 14.18
CA PHE A 25 15.56 0.53 12.76
C PHE A 25 14.53 1.31 11.94
N GLN A 26 13.26 1.14 12.28
CA GLN A 26 12.14 1.81 11.64
C GLN A 26 12.18 3.34 11.82
N GLN A 27 12.41 3.82 13.05
CA GLN A 27 12.59 5.25 13.29
C GLN A 27 13.85 5.81 12.59
N HIS A 28 14.91 5.02 12.46
CA HIS A 28 16.09 5.42 11.70
C HIS A 28 15.75 5.63 10.21
N LEU A 29 15.07 4.66 9.58
CA LEU A 29 14.61 4.80 8.19
C LEU A 29 13.67 5.99 7.98
N LEU A 30 12.78 6.25 8.92
CA LEU A 30 11.91 7.43 8.85
C LEU A 30 12.76 8.70 8.83
N ARG A 31 13.70 8.85 9.79
CA ARG A 31 14.55 10.05 9.88
C ARG A 31 15.45 10.26 8.66
N THR A 32 16.00 9.19 8.08
CA THR A 32 16.99 9.31 7.01
C THR A 32 16.36 9.35 5.62
N GLU A 33 15.33 8.53 5.38
CA GLU A 33 14.74 8.34 4.05
C GLU A 33 13.31 8.86 3.95
N GLY A 34 12.69 9.30 5.04
CA GLY A 34 11.27 9.65 5.07
C GLY A 34 10.34 8.44 4.88
N TRP A 35 10.84 7.21 5.10
CA TRP A 35 10.06 6.00 4.82
C TRP A 35 8.88 5.88 5.80
N LEU A 36 7.65 5.92 5.27
CA LEU A 36 6.42 5.68 6.00
C LEU A 36 6.20 4.18 6.24
N LEU A 37 6.26 3.77 7.50
CA LEU A 37 6.30 2.37 7.89
C LEU A 37 4.91 1.88 8.32
N PRO A 38 4.59 0.59 8.16
CA PRO A 38 3.26 0.03 8.46
C PRO A 38 2.95 -0.03 9.98
N ARG A 39 3.75 0.63 10.82
CA ARG A 39 3.59 0.68 12.26
C ARG A 39 3.02 2.02 12.70
N LYS A 40 1.81 1.96 13.26
CA LYS A 40 1.05 3.14 13.68
C LYS A 40 1.76 3.92 14.79
N ASP A 41 2.38 3.22 15.74
CA ASP A 41 3.10 3.80 16.89
C ASP A 41 4.33 4.63 16.51
N VAL A 42 4.85 4.46 15.29
CA VAL A 42 5.98 5.28 14.80
C VAL A 42 5.53 6.73 14.56
N PHE A 43 4.26 6.96 14.19
CA PHE A 43 3.71 8.29 13.97
C PHE A 43 3.51 9.08 15.27
N ASP A 44 3.51 8.42 16.43
CA ASP A 44 3.41 9.06 17.75
C ASP A 44 4.79 9.44 18.32
N SER A 45 5.87 9.21 17.56
CA SER A 45 7.23 9.46 18.02
C SER A 45 7.71 10.87 17.66
N ALA A 46 8.60 11.43 18.48
CA ALA A 46 9.27 12.69 18.18
C ALA A 46 10.00 12.67 16.81
N ALA A 47 10.44 11.49 16.36
CA ALA A 47 11.06 11.32 15.06
C ALA A 47 10.07 11.56 13.90
N ALA A 48 8.78 11.22 14.08
CA ALA A 48 7.75 11.51 13.10
C ALA A 48 7.40 13.00 13.08
N ASP A 49 7.28 13.65 14.25
CA ASP A 49 7.05 15.08 14.32
C ASP A 49 8.17 15.89 13.66
N GLU A 50 9.43 15.51 13.92
CA GLU A 50 10.61 16.17 13.34
C GLU A 50 10.71 15.95 11.82
N THR A 51 10.48 14.73 11.35
CA THR A 51 10.67 14.37 9.94
C THR A 51 9.49 14.81 9.06
N LEU A 52 8.26 14.58 9.53
CA LEU A 52 7.04 14.82 8.76
C LEU A 52 6.45 16.20 9.00
N GLY A 53 6.83 16.85 10.11
CA GLY A 53 6.38 18.19 10.47
C GLY A 53 4.86 18.31 10.47
N VAL A 54 4.37 19.34 9.79
CA VAL A 54 2.93 19.63 9.67
C VAL A 54 2.13 18.53 8.99
N HIS A 55 2.77 17.57 8.31
CA HIS A 55 2.09 16.46 7.63
C HIS A 55 1.91 15.23 8.53
N ALA A 56 2.52 15.18 9.71
CA ALA A 56 2.48 14.03 10.61
C ALA A 56 1.03 13.63 10.93
N GLU A 57 0.18 14.59 11.29
CA GLU A 57 -1.23 14.34 11.63
C GLU A 57 -2.03 13.81 10.43
N MET A 58 -1.85 14.40 9.25
CA MET A 58 -2.54 13.97 8.03
C MET A 58 -2.14 12.55 7.63
N LEU A 59 -0.85 12.22 7.69
CA LEU A 59 -0.35 10.89 7.38
C LEU A 59 -0.79 9.85 8.41
N ARG A 60 -0.85 10.21 9.70
CA ARG A 60 -1.44 9.36 10.75
C ARG A 60 -2.90 9.05 10.44
N LEU A 61 -3.70 10.08 10.14
CA LEU A 61 -5.12 9.94 9.80
C LEU A 61 -5.30 9.04 8.56
N VAL A 62 -4.53 9.27 7.50
CA VAL A 62 -4.55 8.43 6.30
C VAL A 62 -4.19 6.99 6.63
N GLY A 63 -3.19 6.76 7.48
CA GLY A 63 -2.80 5.41 7.91
C GLY A 63 -3.87 4.69 8.75
N GLU A 64 -4.59 5.42 9.62
CA GLU A 64 -5.70 4.88 10.42
C GLU A 64 -6.92 4.50 9.57
N HIS A 65 -7.17 5.25 8.50
CA HIS A 65 -8.28 5.05 7.59
C HIS A 65 -7.87 4.39 6.27
N ALA A 66 -6.61 3.98 6.13
CA ALA A 66 -6.13 3.33 4.93
C ALA A 66 -6.91 2.05 4.72
N LEU A 67 -7.61 1.96 3.60
CA LEU A 67 -8.12 0.69 3.13
C LEU A 67 -6.91 -0.14 2.69
N PRO A 68 -6.70 -1.35 3.23
CA PRO A 68 -5.67 -2.23 2.69
C PRO A 68 -5.95 -2.40 1.19
N GLY A 69 -4.93 -2.13 0.37
CA GLY A 69 -5.06 -2.31 -1.07
C GLY A 69 -5.55 -3.72 -1.38
N PRO A 70 -6.49 -3.89 -2.32
CA PRO A 70 -6.99 -5.22 -2.66
C PRO A 70 -5.89 -6.04 -3.34
N TYR A 71 -5.37 -7.05 -2.65
CA TYR A 71 -4.49 -8.06 -3.24
C TYR A 71 -5.31 -9.23 -3.79
N THR A 72 -6.09 -8.96 -4.83
CA THR A 72 -6.82 -10.01 -5.58
C THR A 72 -6.01 -10.39 -6.82
N SER A 73 -6.22 -11.60 -7.34
CA SER A 73 -5.58 -12.06 -8.59
C SER A 73 -5.91 -11.17 -9.80
N VAL A 74 -6.96 -10.37 -9.73
CA VAL A 74 -7.42 -9.47 -10.79
C VAL A 74 -7.14 -8.00 -10.54
N TRP A 75 -6.48 -7.65 -9.44
CA TRP A 75 -6.30 -6.26 -9.06
C TRP A 75 -5.67 -5.40 -10.16
N GLU A 76 -4.63 -5.89 -10.83
CA GLU A 76 -3.96 -5.16 -11.91
C GLU A 76 -4.90 -4.79 -13.06
N SER A 77 -5.79 -5.72 -13.43
CA SER A 77 -6.82 -5.50 -14.45
C SER A 77 -7.86 -4.48 -13.97
N GLN A 78 -8.29 -4.59 -12.71
CA GLN A 78 -9.24 -3.64 -12.10
C GLN A 78 -8.64 -2.23 -12.04
N ALA A 79 -7.40 -2.09 -11.58
CA ALA A 79 -6.68 -0.83 -11.48
C ALA A 79 -6.56 -0.13 -12.84
N SER A 80 -6.23 -0.88 -13.89
CA SER A 80 -6.17 -0.36 -15.27
C SER A 80 -7.53 0.15 -15.76
N SER A 81 -8.61 -0.59 -15.47
CA SER A 81 -9.97 -0.19 -15.84
C SER A 81 -10.44 1.06 -15.07
N ILE A 82 -10.16 1.12 -13.76
CA ILE A 82 -10.44 2.29 -12.92
C ILE A 82 -9.74 3.52 -13.48
N ALA A 83 -8.43 3.43 -13.74
CA ALA A 83 -7.65 4.56 -14.27
C ALA A 83 -8.23 5.06 -15.60
N THR A 84 -8.59 4.15 -16.51
CA THR A 84 -9.16 4.49 -17.83
C THR A 84 -10.47 5.27 -17.69
N HIS A 85 -11.44 4.74 -16.96
CA HIS A 85 -12.77 5.35 -16.88
C HIS A 85 -12.78 6.61 -16.02
N VAL A 86 -12.03 6.63 -14.91
CA VAL A 86 -11.93 7.82 -14.05
C VAL A 86 -11.27 8.97 -14.81
N ASN A 87 -10.19 8.70 -15.56
CA ASN A 87 -9.54 9.74 -16.36
C ASN A 87 -10.46 10.25 -17.48
N ALA A 88 -11.22 9.39 -18.15
CA ALA A 88 -12.19 9.82 -19.17
C ALA A 88 -13.27 10.74 -18.59
N VAL A 89 -13.75 10.46 -17.37
CA VAL A 89 -14.69 11.32 -16.64
C VAL A 89 -14.04 12.66 -16.26
N LEU A 90 -12.83 12.63 -15.70
CA LEU A 90 -12.09 13.84 -15.30
C LEU A 90 -11.76 14.73 -16.50
N SER A 91 -11.42 14.14 -17.65
CA SER A 91 -11.17 14.81 -18.93
C SER A 91 -12.45 15.24 -19.66
N ARG A 92 -13.63 14.91 -19.12
CA ARG A 92 -14.95 15.23 -19.71
C ARG A 92 -15.23 14.56 -21.06
N GLU A 93 -14.53 13.49 -21.37
CA GLU A 93 -14.80 12.65 -22.55
C GLU A 93 -16.09 11.82 -22.34
N GLN A 94 -16.43 11.54 -21.08
CA GLN A 94 -17.67 10.88 -20.67
C GLN A 94 -18.32 11.64 -19.52
N SER A 95 -19.66 11.56 -19.41
CA SER A 95 -20.34 12.06 -18.22
C SER A 95 -19.99 11.19 -17.01
N PRO A 96 -19.96 11.75 -15.78
CA PRO A 96 -19.66 10.96 -14.59
C PRO A 96 -20.55 9.73 -14.44
N GLN A 97 -21.85 9.87 -14.73
CA GLN A 97 -22.78 8.74 -14.64
C GLN A 97 -22.43 7.65 -15.66
N ALA A 98 -22.28 8.00 -16.94
CA ALA A 98 -21.99 7.03 -17.98
C ALA A 98 -20.63 6.33 -17.74
N GLY A 99 -19.58 7.09 -17.42
CA GLY A 99 -18.24 6.54 -17.20
C GLY A 99 -18.19 5.60 -15.98
N LEU A 100 -18.87 5.94 -14.88
CA LEU A 100 -18.92 5.10 -13.69
C LEU A 100 -19.84 3.87 -13.86
N GLU A 101 -20.92 3.96 -14.63
CA GLU A 101 -21.76 2.80 -15.00
C GLU A 101 -20.99 1.81 -15.90
N SER A 102 -20.21 2.32 -16.85
CA SER A 102 -19.30 1.52 -17.68
C SER A 102 -18.22 0.86 -16.82
N LEU A 103 -17.57 1.61 -15.93
CA LEU A 103 -16.58 1.07 -14.99
C LEU A 103 -17.17 -0.06 -14.14
N ALA A 104 -18.36 0.14 -13.56
CA ALA A 104 -19.01 -0.87 -12.73
C ALA A 104 -19.31 -2.16 -13.51
N SER A 105 -19.74 -2.04 -14.76
CA SER A 105 -19.99 -3.18 -15.64
C SER A 105 -18.71 -3.95 -15.96
N GLU A 106 -17.63 -3.21 -16.20
CA GLU A 106 -16.32 -3.75 -16.53
C GLU A 106 -15.64 -4.44 -15.35
N LEU A 107 -15.70 -3.87 -14.15
CA LEU A 107 -15.19 -4.50 -12.92
C LEU A 107 -15.87 -5.84 -12.66
N ARG A 108 -17.21 -5.90 -12.77
CA ARG A 108 -17.95 -7.17 -12.66
C ARG A 108 -17.57 -8.17 -13.74
N ARG A 109 -17.21 -7.71 -14.94
CA ARG A 109 -16.74 -8.58 -16.02
C ARG A 109 -15.38 -9.16 -15.68
N ILE A 110 -14.45 -8.36 -15.17
CA ILE A 110 -13.12 -8.79 -14.73
C ILE A 110 -13.26 -9.86 -13.64
N GLU A 111 -14.10 -9.62 -12.64
CA GLU A 111 -14.33 -10.53 -11.51
C GLU A 111 -14.95 -11.87 -11.90
N ARG A 112 -15.70 -11.94 -13.01
CA ARG A 112 -16.27 -13.21 -13.52
C ARG A 112 -15.28 -14.07 -14.30
N ASN A 113 -14.13 -13.54 -14.70
CA ASN A 113 -13.15 -14.22 -15.55
C ASN A 113 -11.95 -14.73 -14.74
N VAL A 114 -12.20 -15.14 -13.49
CA VAL A 114 -11.20 -15.55 -12.48
C VAL A 114 -11.52 -16.94 -11.95
#